data_AF-A0A932P2V9-F1
#
_entry.id   AF-A0A932P2V9-F1
#
_cell.length_a   1.000
_cell.length_b   1.000
_cell.length_c   1.000
_cell.angle_alpha   90.00
_cell.angle_beta   90.00
_cell.angle_gamma   90.00
#
_symmetry.space_group_name_H-M   'P 1'
#
loop_
_entity.id
_entity.type
_entity.pdbx_description
1 polymer ?
#
loop_
_entity_poly.entity_id
_entity_poly.type
_entity_poly.pdbx_seq_one_letter_code
_entity_poly.pdbx_strand_id
1 'polypeptide(L)'
;NVQTVAGAAEELSSSINEISRQVASSAQVSQEAVAEAERTNALVHGLADAARNIGEVVTMIGDIAGQTNLLALNATIEAARAGEAGKGFAVVANEVKHLATQTARATSEITTQVSAVQAATDQAVAAIGSIGAIIERINEVSAAIAAAVEEQDATTRDIARNVHEAAEGTRDVSRHVVDVTSEAGATGKTANDVLGAVKALSLQSESLNTSVQTFLAGVERA
;
A
#
# COMPACT_ATOMS: atom_id res chain seq x y z
N ASN A 1 29.38 -14.17 -11.25
CA ASN A 1 28.01 -14.70 -11.14
C ASN A 1 27.55 -14.88 -9.71
N VAL A 2 28.12 -15.79 -8.90
CA VAL A 2 27.63 -16.02 -7.51
C VAL A 2 27.72 -14.78 -6.61
N GLN A 3 28.86 -14.06 -6.64
CA GLN A 3 29.02 -12.78 -5.92
C GLN A 3 28.02 -11.70 -6.36
N THR A 4 27.64 -11.70 -7.64
CA THR A 4 26.67 -10.74 -8.19
C THR A 4 25.27 -11.00 -7.66
N VAL A 5 24.87 -12.29 -7.56
CA VAL A 5 23.56 -12.66 -7.00
C VAL A 5 23.51 -12.39 -5.49
N ALA A 6 24.61 -12.60 -4.77
CA ALA A 6 24.69 -12.27 -3.34
C ALA A 6 24.47 -10.77 -3.09
N GLY A 7 25.15 -9.89 -3.85
CA GLY A 7 24.94 -8.44 -3.75
C GLY A 7 23.51 -8.02 -4.11
N ALA A 8 22.91 -8.64 -5.13
CA ALA A 8 21.51 -8.39 -5.47
C ALA A 8 20.53 -8.82 -4.36
N ALA A 9 20.81 -9.93 -3.66
CA ALA A 9 20.01 -10.38 -2.52
C ALA A 9 20.11 -9.41 -1.32
N GLU A 10 21.31 -8.85 -1.07
CA GLU A 10 21.51 -7.81 -0.05
C GLU A 10 20.74 -6.52 -0.39
N GLU A 11 20.80 -6.06 -1.64
CA GLU A 11 20.02 -4.90 -2.10
C GLU A 11 18.50 -5.14 -2.01
N LEU A 12 18.03 -6.34 -2.36
CA LEU A 12 16.63 -6.72 -2.20
C LEU A 12 16.21 -6.70 -0.73
N SER A 13 17.02 -7.24 0.18
CA SER A 13 16.72 -7.21 1.62
C SER A 13 16.64 -5.76 2.15
N SER A 14 17.52 -4.88 1.69
CA SER A 14 17.43 -3.44 2.01
C SER A 14 16.12 -2.82 1.51
N SER A 15 15.74 -3.13 0.27
CA SER A 15 14.51 -2.63 -0.36
C SER A 15 13.25 -3.15 0.35
N ILE A 16 13.22 -4.43 0.72
CA ILE A 16 12.15 -5.07 1.49
C ILE A 16 11.97 -4.39 2.85
N ASN A 17 13.06 -4.10 3.56
CA ASN A 17 13.01 -3.39 4.84
C ASN A 17 12.43 -1.97 4.70
N GLU A 18 12.77 -1.27 3.60
CA GLU A 18 12.21 0.05 3.32
C GLU A 18 10.72 -0.03 2.99
N ILE A 19 10.29 -0.99 2.16
CA ILE A 19 8.87 -1.22 1.86
C ILE A 19 8.10 -1.53 3.14
N SER A 20 8.64 -2.39 4.02
CA SER A 20 8.03 -2.73 5.31
C SER A 20 7.79 -1.48 6.17
N ARG A 21 8.79 -0.58 6.28
CA ARG A 21 8.64 0.71 6.96
C ARG A 21 7.55 1.59 6.32
N GLN A 22 7.51 1.67 5.00
CA GLN A 22 6.52 2.48 4.28
C GLN A 22 5.09 1.93 4.42
N VAL A 23 4.93 0.61 4.46
CA VAL A 23 3.64 -0.05 4.70
C VAL A 23 3.15 0.23 6.12
N ALA A 24 4.03 0.12 7.13
CA ALA A 24 3.69 0.46 8.52
C ALA A 24 3.29 1.94 8.67
N SER A 25 4.02 2.85 8.02
CA SER A 25 3.69 4.28 7.99
C SER A 25 2.32 4.53 7.32
N SER A 26 2.05 3.85 6.20
CA SER A 26 0.77 3.94 5.50
C SER A 26 -0.42 3.45 6.34
N ALA A 27 -0.22 2.40 7.14
CA ALA A 27 -1.22 1.93 8.10
C ALA A 27 -1.49 2.97 9.20
N GLN A 28 -0.45 3.63 9.73
CA GLN A 28 -0.62 4.71 10.71
C GLN A 28 -1.39 5.90 10.12
N VAL A 29 -1.01 6.37 8.92
CA VAL A 29 -1.71 7.48 8.24
C VAL A 29 -3.17 7.13 7.97
N SER A 30 -3.45 5.87 7.62
CA SER A 30 -4.83 5.41 7.41
C SER A 30 -5.63 5.43 8.72
N GLN A 31 -5.06 5.02 9.85
CA GLN A 31 -5.72 5.12 11.16
C GLN A 31 -6.00 6.58 11.56
N GLU A 32 -5.04 7.49 11.32
CA GLU A 32 -5.22 8.92 11.54
C GLU A 32 -6.37 9.48 10.67
N ALA A 33 -6.45 9.06 9.40
CA ALA A 33 -7.50 9.45 8.49
C ALA A 33 -8.89 8.93 8.90
N VAL A 34 -9.00 7.70 9.44
CA VAL A 34 -10.26 7.19 10.01
C VAL A 34 -10.71 8.08 11.17
N ALA A 35 -9.82 8.38 12.11
CA ALA A 35 -10.15 9.23 13.26
C ALA A 35 -10.58 10.65 12.84
N GLU A 36 -9.97 11.21 11.78
CA GLU A 36 -10.37 12.49 11.21
C GLU A 36 -11.75 12.42 10.54
N ALA A 37 -12.03 11.36 9.80
CA ALA A 37 -13.32 11.13 9.16
C ALA A 37 -14.44 11.00 10.21
N GLU A 38 -14.21 10.24 11.29
CA GLU A 38 -15.14 10.12 12.42
C GLU A 38 -15.41 11.47 13.10
N ARG A 39 -14.36 12.25 13.36
CA ARG A 39 -14.51 13.59 13.95
C ARG A 39 -15.30 14.52 13.03
N THR A 40 -15.00 14.50 11.74
CA THR A 40 -15.72 15.29 10.74
C THR A 40 -17.19 14.87 10.68
N ASN A 41 -17.48 13.57 10.71
CA ASN A 41 -18.83 13.05 10.73
C ASN A 41 -19.63 13.56 11.95
N ALA A 42 -19.02 13.56 13.14
CA ALA A 42 -19.64 14.08 14.35
C ALA A 42 -19.96 15.59 14.26
N LEU A 43 -19.05 16.39 13.70
CA LEU A 43 -19.27 17.83 13.50
C LEU A 43 -20.40 18.11 12.50
N VAL A 44 -20.45 17.35 11.40
CA VAL A 44 -21.48 17.48 10.37
C VAL A 44 -22.85 17.03 10.92
N HIS A 45 -22.90 15.98 11.73
CA HIS A 45 -24.12 15.60 12.45
C HIS A 45 -24.62 16.72 13.37
N GLY A 46 -23.73 17.38 14.11
CA GLY A 46 -24.08 18.55 14.93
C GLY A 46 -24.66 19.70 14.10
N LEU A 47 -24.14 19.92 12.88
CA LEU A 47 -24.69 20.91 11.94
C LEU A 47 -26.11 20.51 11.46
N ALA A 48 -26.34 19.23 11.17
CA ALA A 48 -27.65 18.73 10.76
C ALA A 48 -28.71 18.96 11.86
N ASP A 49 -28.34 18.69 13.12
CA ASP A 49 -29.20 18.91 14.28
C ASP A 49 -29.48 20.40 14.50
N ALA A 50 -28.46 21.26 14.37
CA ALA A 50 -28.62 22.71 14.45
C ALA A 50 -29.56 23.24 13.35
N ALA A 51 -29.41 22.76 12.11
CA ALA A 51 -30.29 23.13 11.01
C ALA A 51 -31.74 22.67 11.25
N ARG A 52 -31.95 21.49 11.84
CA ARG A 52 -33.28 21.01 12.25
C ARG A 52 -33.92 21.93 13.28
N ASN A 53 -33.20 22.30 14.33
CA ASN A 53 -33.69 23.22 15.36
C ASN A 53 -34.03 24.60 14.78
N ILE A 54 -33.22 25.12 13.84
CA ILE A 54 -33.54 26.36 13.13
C ILE A 54 -34.84 26.19 12.33
N GLY A 55 -35.03 25.07 11.64
CA GLY A 55 -36.25 24.76 10.91
C GLY A 55 -37.50 24.83 11.80
N GLU A 56 -37.46 24.19 12.97
CA GLU A 56 -38.56 24.21 13.94
C GLU A 56 -38.89 25.63 14.42
N VAL A 57 -37.86 26.44 14.72
CA VAL A 57 -38.04 27.84 15.13
C VAL A 57 -38.64 28.66 14.00
N VAL A 58 -38.18 28.47 12.75
CA VAL A 58 -38.71 29.20 11.58
C VAL A 58 -40.17 28.84 11.30
N THR A 59 -40.55 27.56 11.45
CA THR A 59 -41.95 27.13 11.38
C THR A 59 -42.79 27.83 12.44
N MET A 60 -42.34 27.87 13.69
CA MET A 60 -43.03 28.56 14.79
C MET A 60 -43.21 30.06 14.51
N ILE A 61 -42.19 30.74 13.97
CA ILE A 61 -42.29 32.16 13.59
C ILE A 61 -43.33 32.34 12.46
N GLY A 62 -43.36 31.41 11.49
CA GLY A 62 -44.36 31.40 10.43
C GLY A 62 -45.78 31.29 10.98
N ASP A 63 -46.01 30.40 11.96
CA ASP A 63 -47.30 30.24 12.63
C ASP A 63 -47.71 31.50 13.40
N ILE A 64 -46.76 32.13 14.12
CA ILE A 64 -46.99 33.40 14.83
C ILE A 64 -47.34 34.52 13.84
N ALA A 65 -46.66 34.59 12.70
CA ALA A 65 -46.98 35.57 11.65
C ALA A 65 -48.39 35.34 11.08
N GLY A 66 -48.79 34.08 10.87
CA GLY A 66 -50.15 33.72 10.48
C GLY A 66 -51.22 34.15 11.49
N GLN A 67 -50.99 33.88 12.78
CA GLN A 67 -51.87 34.33 13.87
C GLN A 67 -51.94 35.86 13.99
N THR A 68 -50.80 36.54 13.85
CA THR A 68 -50.70 38.00 13.89
C THR A 68 -51.48 38.62 12.73
N ASN A 69 -51.40 38.04 11.53
CA ASN A 69 -52.17 38.46 10.37
C ASN A 69 -53.70 38.29 10.60
N LEU A 70 -54.13 37.20 11.23
CA LEU A 70 -55.54 36.99 11.61
C LEU A 70 -56.02 37.98 12.67
N LEU A 71 -55.20 38.26 13.68
CA LEU A 71 -55.49 39.27 14.71
C LEU A 71 -55.61 40.67 14.09
N ALA A 72 -54.69 41.03 13.20
CA ALA A 72 -54.71 42.29 12.48
C ALA A 72 -55.96 42.42 11.59
N LEU A 73 -56.37 41.34 10.93
CA LEU A 73 -57.61 41.30 10.15
C LEU A 73 -58.84 41.57 11.03
N ASN A 74 -58.94 40.91 12.19
CA ASN A 74 -60.02 41.13 13.15
C ASN A 74 -60.03 42.59 13.66
N ALA A 75 -58.86 43.15 13.92
CA ALA A 75 -58.70 44.56 14.30
C ALA A 75 -59.17 45.52 13.19
N THR A 76 -58.85 45.24 11.92
CA THR A 76 -59.35 46.02 10.78
C THR A 76 -60.88 45.96 10.67
N ILE A 77 -61.49 44.79 10.92
CA ILE A 77 -62.95 44.63 10.93
C ILE A 77 -63.59 45.46 12.04
N GLU A 78 -63.05 45.40 13.26
CA GLU A 78 -63.59 46.16 14.40
C GLU A 78 -63.37 47.67 14.23
N ALA A 79 -62.24 48.08 13.64
CA ALA A 79 -61.98 49.47 13.28
C ALA A 79 -63.01 50.01 12.28
N ALA A 80 -63.36 49.22 11.26
CA ALA A 80 -64.41 49.57 10.30
C ALA A 80 -65.78 49.70 10.99
N ARG A 81 -66.05 48.85 11.99
CA ARG A 81 -67.28 48.86 12.77
C ARG A 81 -67.42 50.10 13.66
N ALA A 82 -66.30 50.64 14.16
CA ALA A 82 -66.25 51.88 14.94
C ALA A 82 -66.39 53.16 14.10
N GLY A 83 -66.44 53.05 12.76
CA GLY A 83 -66.63 54.19 11.85
C GLY A 83 -65.51 55.22 11.94
N GLU A 84 -65.86 56.51 12.02
CA GLU A 84 -64.88 57.62 12.08
C GLU A 84 -63.94 57.53 13.30
N ALA A 85 -64.42 57.02 14.44
CA ALA A 85 -63.61 56.86 15.64
C ALA A 85 -62.52 55.77 15.50
N GLY A 86 -62.69 54.83 14.55
CA GLY A 86 -61.78 53.72 14.30
C GLY A 86 -60.66 54.00 13.29
N LYS A 87 -60.65 55.16 12.62
CA LYS A 87 -59.69 55.44 11.52
C LYS A 87 -58.22 55.27 11.90
N GLY A 88 -57.82 55.77 13.07
CA GLY A 88 -56.44 55.61 13.57
C GLY A 88 -56.09 54.14 13.83
N PHE A 89 -57.04 53.37 14.38
CA PHE A 89 -56.87 51.94 14.66
C PHE A 89 -56.80 51.12 13.36
N ALA A 90 -57.56 51.50 12.33
CA ALA A 90 -57.52 50.87 11.01
C ALA A 90 -56.14 50.99 10.34
N VAL A 91 -55.46 52.13 10.48
CA VAL A 91 -54.10 52.33 9.95
C VAL A 91 -53.11 51.39 10.63
N VAL A 92 -53.14 51.34 11.98
CA VAL A 92 -52.27 50.44 12.74
C VAL A 92 -52.55 48.98 12.40
N ALA A 93 -53.82 48.57 12.31
CA ALA A 93 -54.19 47.20 11.96
C ALA A 93 -53.68 46.81 10.56
N ASN A 94 -53.76 47.71 9.57
CA ASN A 94 -53.22 47.46 8.24
C ASN A 94 -51.69 47.37 8.23
N GLU A 95 -50.99 48.19 9.02
CA GLU A 95 -49.52 48.12 9.14
C GLU A 95 -49.08 46.80 9.78
N VAL A 96 -49.74 46.36 10.86
CA VAL A 96 -49.49 45.06 11.50
C VAL A 96 -49.75 43.91 10.51
N LYS A 97 -50.82 43.99 9.72
CA LYS A 97 -51.14 43.01 8.68
C LYS A 97 -50.04 42.93 7.61
N HIS A 98 -49.52 44.09 7.19
CA HIS A 98 -48.43 44.18 6.21
C HIS A 98 -47.16 43.54 6.74
N LEU A 99 -46.74 43.91 7.96
CA LEU A 99 -45.57 43.33 8.63
C LEU A 99 -45.71 41.82 8.80
N ALA A 100 -46.87 41.33 9.24
CA ALA A 100 -47.13 39.89 9.39
C ALA A 100 -47.00 39.13 8.06
N THR A 101 -47.50 39.71 6.96
CA THR A 101 -47.36 39.12 5.61
C THR A 101 -45.90 39.09 5.17
N GLN A 102 -45.15 40.17 5.42
CA GLN A 102 -43.73 40.24 5.12
C GLN A 102 -42.92 39.22 5.94
N THR A 103 -43.22 39.06 7.23
CA THR A 103 -42.62 38.05 8.09
C THR A 103 -42.89 36.64 7.57
N ALA A 104 -44.14 36.32 7.23
CA ALA A 104 -44.50 35.00 6.68
C ALA A 104 -43.74 34.66 5.39
N ARG A 105 -43.55 35.66 4.52
CA ARG A 105 -42.74 35.49 3.30
C ARG A 105 -41.28 35.25 3.64
N ALA A 106 -40.69 36.05 4.53
CA ALA A 106 -39.30 35.88 4.94
C ALA A 106 -39.06 34.51 5.60
N THR A 107 -39.97 34.03 6.44
CA THR A 107 -39.88 32.68 7.03
C THR A 107 -39.97 31.57 5.99
N SER A 108 -40.77 31.74 4.94
CA SER A 108 -40.85 30.78 3.84
C SER A 108 -39.54 30.72 3.04
N GLU A 109 -38.91 31.86 2.79
CA GLU A 109 -37.61 31.94 2.10
C GLU A 109 -36.51 31.28 2.97
N ILE A 110 -36.49 31.57 4.29
CA ILE A 110 -35.56 30.92 5.23
C ILE A 110 -35.79 29.41 5.30
N THR A 111 -37.05 28.94 5.32
CA THR A 111 -37.37 27.50 5.33
C THR A 111 -36.74 26.80 4.13
N THR A 112 -36.83 27.41 2.94
CA THR A 112 -36.21 26.86 1.72
C THR A 112 -34.69 26.76 1.87
N GLN A 113 -34.06 27.79 2.45
CA GLN A 113 -32.61 27.80 2.68
C GLN A 113 -32.18 26.75 3.71
N VAL A 114 -32.93 26.58 4.80
CA VAL A 114 -32.66 25.57 5.83
C VAL A 114 -32.77 24.16 5.25
N SER A 115 -33.80 23.88 4.45
CA SER A 115 -33.93 22.59 3.76
C SER A 115 -32.76 22.30 2.82
N ALA A 116 -32.26 23.32 2.10
CA ALA A 116 -31.08 23.17 1.25
C ALA A 116 -29.81 22.86 2.06
N VAL A 117 -29.63 23.51 3.21
CA VAL A 117 -28.52 23.24 4.13
C VAL A 117 -28.60 21.82 4.69
N GLN A 118 -29.80 21.36 5.10
CA GLN A 118 -30.00 19.99 5.58
C GLN A 118 -29.62 18.97 4.50
N ALA A 119 -30.13 19.13 3.28
CA ALA A 119 -29.81 18.24 2.17
C ALA A 119 -28.30 18.20 1.85
N ALA A 120 -27.62 19.36 1.87
CA ALA A 120 -26.17 19.42 1.67
C ALA A 120 -25.39 18.73 2.82
N THR A 121 -25.91 18.83 4.05
CA THR A 121 -25.32 18.19 5.23
C THR A 121 -25.46 16.66 5.14
N ASP A 122 -26.62 16.15 4.73
CA ASP A 122 -26.84 14.72 4.52
C ASP A 122 -25.93 14.15 3.41
N GLN A 123 -25.74 14.91 2.32
CA GLN A 123 -24.78 14.55 1.27
C GLN A 123 -23.34 14.51 1.79
N ALA A 124 -22.97 15.44 2.66
CA ALA A 124 -21.64 15.45 3.29
C ALA A 124 -21.43 14.23 4.20
N VAL A 125 -22.42 13.86 5.03
CA VAL A 125 -22.37 12.64 5.85
C VAL A 125 -22.17 11.39 4.98
N ALA A 126 -22.93 11.26 3.89
CA ALA A 126 -22.79 10.13 2.98
C ALA A 126 -21.40 10.07 2.31
N ALA A 127 -20.85 11.23 1.91
CA ALA A 127 -19.51 11.32 1.34
C ALA A 127 -18.43 10.93 2.35
N ILE A 128 -18.55 11.38 3.61
CA ILE A 128 -17.62 11.01 4.70
C ILE A 128 -17.66 9.50 4.97
N GLY A 129 -18.85 8.90 4.99
CA GLY A 129 -19.00 7.45 5.12
C GLY A 129 -18.31 6.67 4.00
N SER A 130 -18.44 7.14 2.75
CA SER A 130 -17.72 6.56 1.60
C SER A 130 -16.20 6.68 1.74
N ILE A 131 -15.69 7.82 2.22
CA ILE A 131 -14.28 8.02 2.52
C ILE A 131 -13.80 7.02 3.58
N GLY A 132 -14.58 6.80 4.65
CA GLY A 132 -14.29 5.79 5.67
C GLY A 132 -14.10 4.39 5.08
N ALA A 133 -15.03 3.95 4.24
CA ALA A 133 -14.94 2.65 3.57
C ALA A 133 -13.72 2.53 2.63
N ILE A 134 -13.34 3.62 1.95
CA ILE A 134 -12.13 3.65 1.13
C ILE A 134 -10.87 3.49 1.99
N ILE A 135 -10.82 4.14 3.16
CA ILE A 135 -9.67 4.04 4.08
C ILE A 135 -9.57 2.64 4.69
N GLU A 136 -10.69 2.01 5.05
CA GLU A 136 -10.70 0.60 5.48
C GLU A 136 -10.11 -0.31 4.41
N ARG A 137 -10.48 -0.11 3.15
CA ARG A 137 -9.92 -0.87 2.03
C ARG A 137 -8.42 -0.62 1.83
N ILE A 138 -7.94 0.59 2.12
CA ILE A 138 -6.49 0.89 2.12
C ILE A 138 -5.79 0.08 3.21
N ASN A 139 -6.35 0.01 4.43
CA ASN A 139 -5.80 -0.81 5.52
C ASN A 139 -5.73 -2.29 5.16
N GLU A 140 -6.76 -2.85 4.53
CA GLU A 140 -6.76 -4.25 4.06
C GLU A 140 -5.64 -4.50 3.03
N VAL A 141 -5.48 -3.59 2.06
CA VAL A 141 -4.42 -3.68 1.04
C VAL A 141 -3.04 -3.55 1.69
N SER A 142 -2.85 -2.62 2.63
CA SER A 142 -1.59 -2.49 3.37
C SER A 142 -1.25 -3.75 4.16
N ALA A 143 -2.23 -4.38 4.80
CA ALA A 143 -2.03 -5.65 5.50
C ALA A 143 -1.63 -6.79 4.55
N ALA A 144 -2.26 -6.87 3.38
CA ALA A 144 -1.89 -7.85 2.36
C ALA A 144 -0.47 -7.62 1.81
N ILE A 145 -0.08 -6.35 1.60
CA ILE A 145 1.29 -6.00 1.20
C ILE A 145 2.28 -6.38 2.30
N ALA A 146 1.98 -6.10 3.57
CA ALA A 146 2.85 -6.48 4.69
C ALA A 146 3.13 -7.99 4.71
N ALA A 147 2.10 -8.81 4.57
CA ALA A 147 2.23 -10.27 4.50
C ALA A 147 3.09 -10.71 3.30
N ALA A 148 2.88 -10.12 2.13
CA ALA A 148 3.68 -10.42 0.94
C ALA A 148 5.16 -10.00 1.10
N VAL A 149 5.42 -8.89 1.80
CA VAL A 149 6.77 -8.40 2.08
C VAL A 149 7.50 -9.33 3.06
N GLU A 150 6.81 -9.88 4.07
CA GLU A 150 7.37 -10.90 4.97
C GLU A 150 7.74 -12.18 4.23
N GLU A 151 6.90 -12.64 3.30
CA GLU A 151 7.20 -13.80 2.45
C GLU A 151 8.39 -13.55 1.50
N GLN A 152 8.46 -12.35 0.92
CA GLN A 152 9.61 -11.94 0.10
C GLN A 152 10.90 -11.89 0.92
N ASP A 153 10.87 -11.36 2.14
CA ASP A 153 12.02 -11.31 3.05
C ASP A 153 12.57 -12.71 3.35
N ALA A 154 11.69 -13.66 3.68
CA ALA A 154 12.06 -15.05 3.89
C ALA A 154 12.71 -15.67 2.65
N THR A 155 12.09 -15.47 1.48
CA THR A 155 12.59 -15.98 0.20
C THR A 155 13.95 -15.39 -0.17
N THR A 156 14.15 -14.08 0.04
CA THR A 156 15.43 -13.41 -0.23
C THR A 156 16.54 -13.92 0.68
N ARG A 157 16.26 -14.17 1.97
CA ARG A 157 17.23 -14.81 2.89
C ARG A 157 17.61 -16.22 2.43
N ASP A 158 16.65 -16.99 1.95
CA ASP A 158 16.88 -18.33 1.44
C ASP A 158 17.73 -18.32 0.17
N ILE A 159 17.48 -17.36 -0.74
CA ILE A 159 18.33 -17.14 -1.92
C ILE A 159 19.76 -16.80 -1.49
N ALA A 160 19.95 -15.87 -0.55
CA ALA A 160 21.27 -15.48 -0.07
C ALA A 160 22.04 -16.68 0.51
N ARG A 161 21.37 -17.53 1.30
CA ARG A 161 21.95 -18.76 1.84
C ARG A 161 22.35 -19.75 0.73
N ASN A 162 21.44 -20.06 -0.20
CA ASN A 162 21.72 -20.97 -1.31
C ASN A 162 22.88 -20.48 -2.20
N VAL A 163 22.98 -19.17 -2.40
CA VAL A 163 24.08 -18.54 -3.15
C VAL A 163 25.40 -18.70 -2.42
N HIS A 164 25.40 -18.57 -1.08
CA HIS A 164 26.59 -18.81 -0.27
C HIS A 164 27.08 -20.26 -0.38
N GLU A 165 26.18 -21.23 -0.22
CA GLU A 165 26.49 -22.66 -0.36
C GLU A 165 27.01 -22.99 -1.77
N ALA A 166 26.39 -22.42 -2.82
CA ALA A 166 26.88 -22.58 -4.19
C ALA A 166 28.28 -21.96 -4.39
N ALA A 167 28.60 -20.85 -3.71
CA ALA A 167 29.92 -20.24 -3.76
C ALA A 167 30.98 -21.15 -3.13
N GLU A 168 30.67 -21.77 -1.99
CA GLU A 168 31.55 -22.74 -1.33
C GLU A 168 31.74 -23.98 -2.20
N GLY A 169 30.67 -24.57 -2.71
CA GLY A 169 30.75 -25.71 -3.63
C GLY A 169 31.58 -25.42 -4.88
N THR A 170 31.49 -24.21 -5.43
CA THR A 170 32.32 -23.79 -6.57
C THR A 170 33.80 -23.69 -6.20
N ARG A 171 34.13 -23.23 -4.99
CA ARG A 171 35.53 -23.21 -4.48
C ARG A 171 36.06 -24.62 -4.27
N ASP A 172 35.24 -25.54 -3.79
CA ASP A 172 35.63 -26.94 -3.59
C ASP A 172 35.90 -27.64 -4.91
N VAL A 173 35.01 -27.45 -5.90
CA VAL A 173 35.24 -27.94 -7.26
C VAL A 173 36.53 -27.37 -7.85
N SER A 174 36.79 -26.07 -7.65
CA SER A 174 38.03 -25.45 -8.13
C SER A 174 39.28 -26.08 -7.50
N ARG A 175 39.24 -26.42 -6.21
CA ARG A 175 40.33 -27.14 -5.53
C ARG A 175 40.52 -28.55 -6.10
N HIS A 176 39.45 -29.32 -6.23
CA HIS A 176 39.52 -30.66 -6.82
C HIS A 176 40.06 -30.64 -8.26
N VAL A 177 39.75 -29.61 -9.05
CA VAL A 177 40.30 -29.46 -10.41
C VAL A 177 41.82 -29.24 -10.37
N VAL A 178 42.33 -28.47 -9.41
CA VAL A 178 43.78 -28.29 -9.22
C VAL A 178 44.44 -29.62 -8.84
N ASP A 179 43.83 -30.38 -7.92
CA ASP A 179 44.35 -31.68 -7.48
C ASP A 179 44.38 -32.68 -8.63
N VAL A 180 43.28 -32.82 -9.38
CA VAL A 180 43.19 -33.69 -10.58
C VAL A 180 44.24 -33.29 -11.63
N THR A 181 44.46 -31.99 -11.84
CA THR A 181 45.47 -31.49 -12.78
C THR A 181 46.88 -31.90 -12.33
N SER A 182 47.15 -31.82 -11.03
CA SER A 182 48.44 -32.24 -10.43
C SER A 182 48.67 -33.74 -10.59
N GLU A 183 47.67 -34.57 -10.24
CA GLU A 183 47.74 -36.03 -10.37
C GLU A 183 47.88 -36.50 -11.82
N ALA A 184 47.17 -35.87 -12.75
CA ALA A 184 47.32 -36.11 -14.17
C ALA A 184 48.75 -35.80 -14.64
N GLY A 185 49.35 -34.71 -14.13
CA GLY A 185 50.76 -34.37 -14.38
C GLY A 185 51.74 -35.41 -13.84
N ALA A 186 51.52 -35.90 -12.62
CA ALA A 186 52.32 -36.96 -12.02
C ALA A 186 52.23 -38.28 -12.82
N THR A 187 51.02 -38.66 -13.21
CA THR A 187 50.76 -39.84 -14.06
C THR A 187 51.48 -39.71 -15.41
N GLY A 188 51.44 -38.54 -16.04
CA GLY A 188 52.18 -38.26 -17.27
C GLY A 188 53.70 -38.38 -17.12
N LYS A 189 54.25 -37.99 -15.96
CA LYS A 189 55.67 -38.19 -15.65
C LYS A 189 56.01 -39.68 -15.50
N THR A 190 55.23 -40.43 -14.73
CA THR A 190 55.43 -41.88 -14.55
C THR A 190 55.32 -42.63 -15.88
N ALA A 191 54.38 -42.25 -16.75
CA ALA A 191 54.26 -42.85 -18.08
C ALA A 191 55.53 -42.61 -18.94
N ASN A 192 56.15 -41.43 -18.83
CA ASN A 192 57.43 -41.15 -19.50
C ASN A 192 58.58 -41.98 -18.90
N ASP A 193 58.62 -42.16 -17.58
CA ASP A 193 59.62 -43.00 -16.92
C ASP A 193 59.51 -44.46 -17.38
N VAL A 194 58.28 -45.00 -17.45
CA VAL A 194 58.00 -46.34 -17.98
C VAL A 194 58.42 -46.46 -19.45
N LEU A 195 58.08 -45.48 -20.29
CA LEU A 195 58.52 -45.45 -21.68
C LEU A 195 60.06 -45.48 -21.79
N GLY A 196 60.76 -44.75 -20.92
CA GLY A 196 62.22 -44.77 -20.82
C GLY A 196 62.76 -46.16 -20.46
N ALA A 197 62.17 -46.79 -19.44
CA ALA A 197 62.56 -48.15 -19.02
C ALA A 197 62.32 -49.20 -20.12
N VAL A 198 61.19 -49.13 -20.83
CA VAL A 198 60.89 -50.02 -21.96
C VAL A 198 61.90 -49.84 -23.10
N LYS A 199 62.28 -48.59 -23.43
CA LYS A 199 63.35 -48.32 -24.42
C LYS A 199 64.68 -48.93 -24.00
N ALA A 200 65.07 -48.78 -22.74
CA ALA A 200 66.30 -49.38 -22.21
C ALA A 200 66.26 -50.91 -22.27
N LEU A 201 65.14 -51.53 -21.89
CA LEU A 201 64.94 -52.98 -21.96
C LEU A 201 65.02 -53.51 -23.40
N SER A 202 64.48 -52.76 -24.36
CA SER A 202 64.57 -53.09 -25.78
C SER A 202 66.02 -53.12 -26.26
N LEU A 203 66.82 -52.10 -25.90
CA LEU A 203 68.25 -52.04 -26.23
C LEU A 203 69.04 -53.19 -25.59
N GLN A 204 68.74 -53.51 -24.32
CA GLN A 204 69.39 -54.62 -23.62
C GLN A 204 69.08 -55.97 -24.28
N SER A 205 67.83 -56.17 -24.70
CA SER A 205 67.40 -57.39 -25.39
C SER A 205 68.07 -57.55 -26.75
N GLU A 206 68.22 -56.44 -27.50
CA GLU A 206 68.94 -56.42 -28.76
C GLU A 206 70.43 -56.76 -28.57
N SER A 207 71.08 -56.17 -27.56
CA SER A 207 72.47 -56.48 -27.20
C SER A 207 72.68 -57.93 -26.76
N LEU A 208 71.74 -58.49 -25.99
CA LEU A 208 71.77 -59.89 -25.59
C LEU A 208 71.63 -60.80 -26.81
N ASN A 209 70.70 -60.49 -27.71
CA ASN A 209 70.53 -61.23 -28.95
C ASN A 209 71.80 -61.21 -29.81
N THR A 210 72.46 -60.05 -29.98
CA THR A 210 73.75 -59.96 -30.66
C THR A 210 74.83 -60.79 -29.98
N SER A 211 74.88 -60.76 -28.65
CA SER A 211 75.86 -61.53 -27.87
C SER A 211 75.66 -63.04 -28.03
N VAL A 212 74.40 -63.50 -28.01
CA VAL A 212 74.02 -64.91 -28.24
C VAL A 212 74.38 -65.33 -29.66
N GLN A 213 74.05 -64.52 -30.68
CA GLN A 213 74.45 -64.79 -32.07
C GLN A 213 75.97 -64.89 -32.23
N THR A 214 76.71 -63.99 -31.58
CA THR A 214 78.18 -63.98 -31.61
C THR A 214 78.75 -65.24 -30.96
N PHE A 215 78.20 -65.64 -29.80
CA PHE A 215 78.60 -66.85 -29.10
C PHE A 215 78.33 -68.11 -29.94
N LEU A 216 77.13 -68.25 -30.49
CA LEU A 216 76.76 -69.39 -31.34
C LEU A 216 77.67 -69.49 -32.57
N ALA A 217 77.93 -68.38 -33.26
CA ALA A 217 78.85 -68.33 -34.40
C ALA A 217 80.32 -68.61 -34.02
N GLY A 218 80.68 -68.45 -32.74
CA GLY A 218 81.97 -68.83 -32.19
C GLY A 218 82.07 -70.33 -31.90
N VAL A 219 81.01 -70.93 -31.35
CA VAL A 219 80.93 -72.38 -31.11
C VAL A 219 80.92 -73.17 -32.42
N GLU A 220 80.23 -72.68 -33.46
CA GLU A 220 80.23 -73.32 -34.80
C GLU A 220 81.60 -73.29 -35.51
N ARG A 221 82.53 -72.44 -35.04
CA ARG A 221 83.90 -72.33 -35.57
C ARG A 221 84.94 -73.12 -34.77
N ALA A 222 84.58 -73.66 -33.60
CA ALA A 222 85.44 -74.47 -32.73
C ALA A 222 85.26 -75.96 -33.00
#